data_AF-A0A923YVK4-F1
#
_entry.id   AF-A0A923YVK4-F1
#
_cell.length_a   1.000
_cell.length_b   1.000
_cell.length_c   1.000
_cell.angle_alpha   90.00
_cell.angle_beta   90.00
_cell.angle_gamma   90.00
#
_symmetry.space_group_name_H-M   'P 1'
#
loop_
_entity.id
_entity.type
_entity.pdbx_description
1 polymer ?
#
loop_
_entity_poly.entity_id
_entity_poly.type
_entity_poly.pdbx_seq_one_letter_code
_entity_poly.pdbx_strand_id
1 'polypeptide(L)'
;QFWSILFLILVFLSVLFYVSRDYRNWFLPFVGIATAFVLFVLYVIIFNKMALLNYKNSAEIDFNFTYFKSNFQNLALSIFTVVSVFFVSSLLLILPAKPLNQKAAYKQTIVAFVIGVSIFVLSLNKSNDILLFSFFPLTIIATSDFEHYSQSIRVNIFATIIIVFALICFFTQL
;
A
#
# COMPACT_ATOMS: atom_id res chain seq x y z
N GLN A 1 -1.52 10.36 8.24
CA GLN A 1 -0.16 10.74 7.79
C GLN A 1 -0.31 11.62 6.55
N PHE A 2 0.53 12.64 6.35
CA PHE A 2 0.41 13.57 5.22
C PHE A 2 0.57 12.87 3.86
N TRP A 3 1.59 12.01 3.74
CA TRP A 3 1.97 11.31 2.51
C TRP A 3 0.91 10.36 1.94
N SER A 4 -0.13 10.00 2.71
CA SER A 4 -1.28 9.25 2.22
C SER A 4 -1.98 9.92 1.03
N ILE A 5 -1.78 11.24 0.84
CA ILE A 5 -2.21 11.99 -0.34
C ILE A 5 -1.71 11.37 -1.67
N LEU A 6 -0.60 10.63 -1.66
CA LEU A 6 -0.06 9.92 -2.82
C LEU A 6 -1.05 8.88 -3.40
N PHE A 7 -1.97 8.35 -2.58
CA PHE A 7 -3.02 7.47 -3.09
C PHE A 7 -4.00 8.17 -4.06
N LEU A 8 -4.06 9.50 -4.09
CA LEU A 8 -4.79 10.19 -5.15
C LEU A 8 -4.21 9.89 -6.54
N ILE A 9 -2.89 9.75 -6.66
CA ILE A 9 -2.24 9.36 -7.92
C ILE A 9 -2.74 7.98 -8.38
N LEU A 10 -2.99 7.07 -7.44
CA LEU A 10 -3.56 5.75 -7.74
C LEU A 10 -4.95 5.88 -8.37
N VAL A 11 -5.78 6.82 -7.92
CA VAL A 11 -7.12 7.06 -8.49
C VAL A 11 -7.02 7.50 -9.94
N PHE A 12 -6.12 8.43 -10.26
CA PHE A 12 -5.87 8.85 -11.65
C PHE A 12 -5.36 7.69 -12.51
N LEU A 13 -4.40 6.91 -11.99
CA LEU A 13 -3.87 5.74 -12.70
C LEU A 13 -4.93 4.66 -12.92
N SER A 14 -5.87 4.50 -11.99
CA SER A 14 -7.00 3.60 -12.14
C SER A 14 -7.90 4.01 -13.31
N VAL A 15 -8.28 5.28 -13.40
CA VAL A 15 -9.07 5.80 -14.54
C VAL A 15 -8.31 5.58 -15.86
N LEU A 16 -7.00 5.82 -15.88
CA LEU A 16 -6.17 5.59 -17.05
C LEU A 16 -6.15 4.11 -17.47
N PHE A 17 -5.98 3.19 -16.53
CA PHE A 17 -5.89 1.75 -16.84
C PHE A 17 -7.21 1.14 -17.30
N TYR A 18 -8.34 1.60 -16.79
CA TYR A 18 -9.65 1.00 -17.09
C TYR A 18 -10.44 1.73 -18.16
N VAL A 19 -10.36 3.07 -18.22
CA VAL A 19 -11.22 3.88 -19.08
C VAL A 19 -10.44 5.02 -19.74
N SER A 20 -9.25 4.72 -20.27
CA SER A 20 -8.41 5.70 -20.98
C SER A 20 -9.12 6.37 -22.16
N ARG A 21 -10.10 5.72 -22.79
CA ARG A 21 -10.76 6.20 -24.02
C ARG A 21 -11.85 7.26 -23.78
N ASP A 22 -12.46 7.30 -22.60
CA ASP A 22 -13.51 8.28 -22.30
C ASP A 22 -12.95 9.45 -21.49
N TYR A 23 -12.67 10.56 -22.18
CA TYR A 23 -12.16 11.80 -21.58
C TYR A 23 -13.07 12.38 -20.48
N ARG A 24 -14.37 12.03 -20.48
CA ARG A 24 -15.32 12.45 -19.45
C ARG A 24 -14.93 11.96 -18.06
N ASN A 25 -14.31 10.77 -17.99
CA ASN A 25 -13.93 10.16 -16.72
C ASN A 25 -12.64 10.73 -16.15
N TRP A 26 -11.87 11.49 -16.94
CA TRP A 26 -10.63 12.12 -16.48
C TRP A 26 -10.90 13.27 -15.50
N PHE A 27 -12.12 13.84 -15.52
CA PHE A 27 -12.52 14.89 -14.58
C PHE A 27 -12.91 14.35 -13.20
N LEU A 28 -13.26 13.07 -13.12
CA LEU A 28 -13.81 12.43 -11.90
C LEU A 28 -12.86 12.54 -10.68
N PRO A 29 -11.55 12.29 -10.79
CA PRO A 29 -10.65 12.42 -9.65
C PRO A 29 -10.52 13.86 -9.14
N PHE A 30 -10.61 14.87 -10.02
CA PHE A 30 -10.56 16.28 -9.61
C PHE A 30 -11.77 16.66 -8.77
N VAL A 31 -12.96 16.18 -9.14
CA VAL A 31 -14.18 16.38 -8.35
C VAL A 31 -14.04 15.71 -6.98
N GLY A 32 -13.48 14.49 -6.93
CA GLY A 32 -13.22 13.79 -5.66
C GLY A 32 -12.24 14.54 -4.74
N ILE A 33 -11.21 15.16 -5.30
CA ILE A 33 -10.27 16.00 -4.52
C ILE A 33 -10.99 17.24 -3.98
N ALA A 34 -11.80 17.89 -4.80
CA ALA A 34 -12.57 19.07 -4.39
C ALA A 34 -13.54 18.75 -3.26
N THR A 35 -14.27 17.63 -3.34
CA THR A 35 -15.20 17.21 -2.28
C THR A 35 -14.48 16.88 -0.98
N ALA A 36 -13.37 16.12 -1.04
CA ALA A 36 -12.55 15.82 0.13
C ALA A 36 -11.97 17.09 0.78
N PHE A 37 -11.53 18.05 -0.04
CA PHE A 37 -11.01 19.33 0.44
C PHE A 37 -12.08 20.18 1.14
N VAL A 38 -13.27 20.30 0.55
CA VAL A 38 -14.40 21.02 1.17
C VAL A 38 -14.79 20.38 2.51
N LEU A 39 -14.88 19.05 2.57
CA LEU A 39 -15.16 18.34 3.82
C LEU A 39 -14.07 18.57 4.88
N PHE A 40 -12.80 18.56 4.47
CA PHE A 40 -11.69 18.85 5.38
C PHE A 40 -11.74 20.28 5.93
N VAL A 41 -12.02 21.27 5.09
CA VAL A 41 -12.16 22.68 5.53
C VAL A 41 -13.32 22.83 6.50
N LEU A 42 -14.48 22.21 6.21
CA LEU A 42 -15.62 22.19 7.13
C LEU A 42 -15.25 21.57 8.48
N TYR A 43 -14.53 20.45 8.48
CA TYR A 43 -14.06 19.80 9.70
C TYR A 43 -13.14 20.72 10.53
N VAL A 44 -12.18 21.40 9.88
CA VAL A 44 -11.25 22.33 10.55
C VAL A 44 -11.99 23.50 11.20
N ILE A 45 -13.01 24.05 10.51
CA ILE A 45 -13.80 25.18 11.01
C ILE A 45 -14.65 24.78 12.22
N ILE A 46 -15.31 23.62 12.16
CA ILE A 46 -16.28 23.19 13.17
C ILE A 46 -15.59 22.57 14.40
N PHE A 47 -14.60 21.70 14.18
CA PHE A 47 -14.06 20.84 15.25
C PHE A 47 -12.68 21.28 15.74
N ASN A 48 -11.72 21.51 14.83
CA ASN A 48 -10.33 21.73 15.25
C ASN A 48 -9.55 22.65 14.30
N LYS A 49 -9.40 23.92 14.71
CA LYS A 49 -8.63 24.94 13.99
C LYS A 49 -7.13 24.62 13.91
N MET A 50 -6.58 23.86 14.86
CA MET A 50 -5.17 23.43 14.86
C MET A 50 -4.90 22.25 13.93
N ALA A 51 -5.94 21.56 13.43
CA ALA A 51 -5.74 20.43 12.52
C ALA A 51 -5.01 20.84 11.22
N LEU A 52 -5.22 22.06 10.73
CA LEU A 52 -4.50 22.58 9.55
C LEU A 52 -2.99 22.75 9.82
N LEU A 53 -2.63 23.31 10.98
CA LEU A 53 -1.24 23.49 11.41
C LEU A 53 -0.55 22.14 11.61
N ASN A 54 -1.23 21.19 12.27
CA ASN A 54 -0.70 19.84 12.48
C ASN A 54 -0.51 19.10 11.15
N TYR A 55 -1.42 19.26 10.20
CA TYR A 55 -1.30 18.68 8.86
C TYR A 55 -0.11 19.25 8.10
N LYS A 56 0.11 20.57 8.19
CA LYS A 56 1.28 21.24 7.58
C LYS A 56 2.60 20.76 8.18
N ASN A 57 2.68 20.61 9.50
CA ASN A 57 3.89 20.13 10.18
C ASN A 57 4.17 18.65 9.89
N SER A 58 3.14 17.88 9.54
CA SER A 58 3.30 16.47 9.14
C SER A 58 3.80 16.29 7.70
N ALA A 59 3.93 17.36 6.93
CA ALA A 59 4.32 17.34 5.51
C ALA A 59 5.83 17.31 5.26
N GLU A 60 6.62 17.19 6.31
CA GLU A 60 8.08 17.14 6.20
C GLU A 60 8.55 15.79 5.64
N ILE A 61 9.57 15.87 4.79
CA ILE A 61 10.27 14.70 4.24
C ILE A 61 11.49 14.47 5.11
N ASP A 62 11.64 13.25 5.62
CA ASP A 62 12.89 12.80 6.22
C ASP A 62 13.34 11.52 5.53
N PHE A 63 14.60 11.45 5.12
CA PHE A 63 15.21 10.24 4.55
C PHE A 63 16.09 9.49 5.56
N ASN A 64 16.16 9.97 6.80
CA ASN A 64 16.90 9.27 7.84
C ASN A 64 16.19 7.96 8.24
N PHE A 65 16.95 6.87 8.24
CA PHE A 65 16.52 5.54 8.68
C PHE A 65 16.92 5.26 10.13
N THR A 66 17.06 6.28 10.97
CA THR A 66 17.40 6.15 12.41
C THR A 66 16.23 5.63 13.27
N TYR A 67 15.20 5.07 12.63
CA TYR A 67 14.00 4.51 13.24
C TYR A 67 14.25 3.18 13.99
N PHE A 68 15.33 2.46 13.68
CA PHE A 68 15.64 1.15 14.27
C PHE A 68 16.09 1.22 15.74
N LYS A 69 15.24 1.72 16.63
CA LYS A 69 15.54 1.84 18.06
C LYS A 69 15.42 0.50 18.80
N SER A 70 14.60 -0.43 18.29
CA SER A 70 14.38 -1.75 18.88
C SER A 70 14.72 -2.87 17.91
N ASN A 71 15.34 -3.94 18.42
CA ASN A 71 15.60 -5.16 17.65
C ASN A 71 14.31 -5.76 17.05
N PHE A 72 13.19 -5.67 17.77
CA PHE A 72 11.90 -6.16 17.28
C PHE A 72 11.42 -5.37 16.05
N GLN A 73 11.54 -4.05 16.07
CA GLN A 73 11.16 -3.20 14.93
C GLN A 73 11.98 -3.53 13.67
N ASN A 74 13.28 -3.77 13.84
CA ASN A 74 14.16 -4.18 12.75
C ASN A 74 13.81 -5.58 12.23
N LEU A 75 13.50 -6.51 13.13
CA LEU A 75 13.11 -7.86 12.77
C LEU A 75 11.79 -7.84 11.97
N ALA A 76 10.78 -7.10 12.41
CA ALA A 76 9.52 -6.94 11.69
C ALA A 76 9.71 -6.36 10.29
N LEU A 77 10.52 -5.30 10.15
CA LEU A 77 10.81 -4.72 8.83
C LEU A 77 11.56 -5.70 7.92
N SER A 78 12.53 -6.45 8.45
CA SER A 78 13.27 -7.43 7.66
C SER A 78 12.38 -8.58 7.16
N ILE A 79 11.49 -9.12 8.00
CA ILE A 79 10.48 -10.10 7.56
C ILE A 79 9.61 -9.48 6.47
N PHE A 80 9.05 -8.29 6.73
CA PHE A 80 8.15 -7.62 5.82
C PHE A 80 8.80 -7.38 4.45
N THR A 81 10.05 -6.92 4.43
CA THR A 81 10.79 -6.64 3.17
C THR A 81 11.09 -7.92 2.40
N VAL A 82 11.54 -8.99 3.04
CA VAL A 82 11.79 -10.28 2.38
C VAL A 82 10.51 -10.84 1.76
N VAL A 83 9.41 -10.87 2.51
CA VAL A 83 8.10 -11.33 2.05
C VAL A 83 7.60 -10.48 0.88
N SER A 84 7.73 -9.16 1.00
CA SER A 84 7.30 -8.22 -0.04
C SER A 84 8.07 -8.39 -1.34
N VAL A 85 9.40 -8.47 -1.27
CA VAL A 85 10.25 -8.65 -2.45
C VAL A 85 9.96 -9.98 -3.14
N PHE A 86 9.75 -11.05 -2.37
CA PHE A 86 9.39 -12.36 -2.90
C PHE A 86 8.09 -12.32 -3.71
N PHE A 87 6.98 -11.85 -3.12
CA PHE A 87 5.68 -11.82 -3.79
C PHE A 87 5.63 -10.82 -4.96
N VAL A 88 6.22 -9.63 -4.81
CA VAL A 88 6.23 -8.63 -5.89
C VAL A 88 7.05 -9.13 -7.08
N SER A 89 8.22 -9.73 -6.84
CA SER A 89 9.03 -10.29 -7.93
C SER A 89 8.34 -11.47 -8.62
N SER A 90 7.68 -12.35 -7.86
CA SER A 90 6.87 -13.44 -8.41
C SER A 90 5.77 -12.91 -9.35
N LEU A 91 4.98 -11.94 -8.89
CA LEU A 91 3.92 -11.38 -9.72
C LEU A 91 4.45 -10.70 -10.99
N LEU A 92 5.57 -9.98 -10.90
CA LEU A 92 6.19 -9.35 -12.07
C LEU A 92 6.57 -10.37 -13.16
N LEU A 93 7.05 -11.56 -12.77
CA LEU A 93 7.39 -12.64 -13.70
C LEU A 93 6.15 -13.27 -14.36
N ILE A 94 5.04 -13.37 -13.63
CA ILE A 94 3.80 -14.02 -14.09
C ILE A 94 2.89 -13.05 -14.87
N LEU A 95 3.04 -11.73 -14.65
CA LEU A 95 2.25 -10.66 -15.27
C LEU A 95 2.09 -10.76 -16.81
N PRO A 96 3.13 -11.03 -17.61
CA PRO A 96 2.97 -11.10 -19.07
C PRO A 96 2.03 -12.23 -19.52
N ALA A 97 1.98 -13.33 -18.78
CA ALA A 97 1.18 -14.52 -19.11
C ALA A 97 -0.31 -14.40 -18.72
N LYS A 98 -0.68 -13.44 -17.85
CA LYS A 98 -2.07 -13.28 -17.37
C LYS A 98 -3.00 -12.72 -18.46
N PRO A 99 -4.33 -12.95 -18.40
CA PRO A 99 -5.27 -12.43 -19.38
C PRO A 99 -5.39 -10.90 -19.33
N LEU A 100 -5.63 -10.27 -20.49
CA LEU A 100 -5.62 -8.81 -20.66
C LEU A 100 -6.52 -8.06 -19.65
N ASN A 101 -7.70 -8.61 -19.37
CA ASN A 101 -8.69 -8.01 -18.46
C ASN A 101 -8.19 -7.93 -17.01
N GLN A 102 -7.34 -8.87 -16.59
CA GLN A 102 -6.77 -8.88 -15.24
C GLN A 102 -5.45 -8.11 -15.16
N LYS A 103 -4.74 -7.89 -16.28
CA LYS A 103 -3.47 -7.14 -16.29
C LYS A 103 -3.61 -5.73 -15.74
N ALA A 104 -4.73 -5.05 -16.04
CA ALA A 104 -5.00 -3.70 -15.52
C ALA A 104 -5.09 -3.70 -13.99
N ALA A 105 -5.81 -4.67 -13.41
CA ALA A 105 -5.94 -4.84 -11.97
C ALA A 105 -4.58 -5.08 -11.30
N TYR A 106 -3.79 -6.02 -11.80
CA TYR A 106 -2.47 -6.33 -11.22
C TYR A 106 -1.47 -5.17 -11.34
N LYS A 107 -1.47 -4.44 -12.46
CA LYS A 107 -0.66 -3.22 -12.59
C LYS A 107 -1.07 -2.17 -11.57
N GLN A 108 -2.38 -1.97 -11.36
CA GLN A 108 -2.86 -1.05 -10.33
C GLN A 108 -2.45 -1.49 -8.93
N THR A 109 -2.52 -2.79 -8.61
CA THR A 109 -2.08 -3.33 -7.31
C THR A 109 -0.58 -3.12 -7.07
N ILE A 110 0.27 -3.33 -8.09
CA ILE A 110 1.71 -3.07 -8.00
C ILE A 110 1.97 -1.57 -7.74
N VAL A 111 1.28 -0.69 -8.45
CA VAL A 111 1.38 0.76 -8.21
C VAL A 111 0.94 1.12 -6.78
N ALA A 112 -0.15 0.53 -6.29
CA ALA A 112 -0.62 0.75 -4.92
C ALA A 112 0.42 0.30 -3.88
N PHE A 113 1.09 -0.85 -4.12
CA PHE A 113 2.18 -1.31 -3.27
C PHE A 113 3.35 -0.32 -3.25
N VAL A 114 3.80 0.14 -4.43
CA VAL A 114 4.90 1.12 -4.53
C VAL A 114 4.55 2.44 -3.83
N ILE A 115 3.29 2.90 -3.94
CA ILE A 115 2.82 4.08 -3.20
C ILE A 115 2.88 3.83 -1.70
N GLY A 116 2.41 2.68 -1.21
CA GLY A 116 2.48 2.31 0.20
C GLY A 116 3.92 2.32 0.76
N VAL A 117 4.87 1.75 0.02
CA VAL A 117 6.30 1.78 0.38
C VAL A 117 6.85 3.21 0.32
N SER A 118 6.46 4.00 -0.67
CA SER A 118 6.89 5.41 -0.79
C SER A 118 6.44 6.25 0.41
N ILE A 119 5.24 6.00 0.94
CA ILE A 119 4.71 6.66 2.14
C ILE A 119 5.59 6.35 3.37
N PHE A 120 6.08 5.12 3.49
CA PHE A 120 7.02 4.76 4.55
C PHE A 120 8.36 5.49 4.41
N VAL A 121 8.91 5.51 3.19
CA VAL A 121 10.21 6.15 2.92
C VAL A 121 10.18 7.66 3.15
N LEU A 122 9.10 8.34 2.74
CA LEU A 122 8.98 9.80 2.83
C LEU A 122 8.56 10.32 4.21
N SER A 123 8.06 9.45 5.10
CA SER A 123 7.56 9.86 6.40
C SER A 123 8.64 10.48 7.29
N LEU A 124 8.31 11.60 7.94
CA LEU A 124 9.10 12.18 9.02
C LEU A 124 9.24 11.20 10.19
N ASN A 125 8.12 10.83 10.81
CA ASN A 125 8.10 9.81 11.85
C ASN A 125 7.90 8.46 11.17
N LYS A 126 8.97 7.69 11.01
CA LYS A 126 8.89 6.32 10.50
C LYS A 126 8.37 5.42 11.61
N SER A 127 7.44 4.54 11.29
CA SER A 127 6.98 3.47 12.17
C SER A 127 6.56 2.26 11.35
N ASN A 128 6.61 1.06 11.94
CA ASN A 128 6.11 -0.14 11.29
C ASN A 128 4.61 -0.04 10.95
N ASP A 129 3.85 0.77 11.69
CA ASP A 129 2.42 1.02 11.40
C ASP A 129 2.20 1.64 10.02
N ILE A 130 3.17 2.40 9.51
CA ILE A 130 3.08 3.03 8.19
C ILE A 130 3.15 1.99 7.07
N LEU A 131 3.76 0.83 7.32
CA LEU A 131 3.76 -0.27 6.36
C LEU A 131 2.35 -0.79 6.09
N LEU A 132 1.37 -0.54 6.98
CA LEU A 132 -0.04 -0.92 6.82
C LEU A 132 -0.61 -0.46 5.46
N PHE A 133 -0.18 0.69 4.94
CA PHE A 133 -0.60 1.17 3.61
C PHE A 133 -0.23 0.23 2.46
N SER A 134 0.75 -0.65 2.65
CA SER A 134 1.21 -1.64 1.66
C SER A 134 0.69 -3.07 1.91
N PHE A 135 0.05 -3.34 3.06
CA PHE A 135 -0.47 -4.68 3.37
C PHE A 135 -1.58 -5.10 2.42
N PHE A 136 -2.55 -4.21 2.16
CA PHE A 136 -3.67 -4.52 1.27
C PHE A 136 -3.23 -4.91 -0.15
N PRO A 137 -2.38 -4.14 -0.85
CA PRO A 137 -1.91 -4.59 -2.15
C PRO A 137 -1.03 -5.84 -2.05
N LEU A 138 -0.23 -6.00 -0.99
CA LEU A 138 0.60 -7.17 -0.80
C LEU A 138 -0.21 -8.47 -0.62
N THR A 139 -1.34 -8.44 0.10
CA THR A 139 -2.20 -9.62 0.25
C THR A 139 -2.79 -10.06 -1.09
N ILE A 140 -3.24 -9.12 -1.92
CA ILE A 140 -3.74 -9.40 -3.28
C ILE A 140 -2.67 -10.07 -4.14
N ILE A 141 -1.43 -9.57 -4.06
CA ILE A 141 -0.28 -10.14 -4.78
C ILE A 141 -0.04 -11.58 -4.29
N ALA A 142 0.06 -11.79 -2.98
CA ALA A 142 0.29 -13.11 -2.39
C ALA A 142 -0.81 -14.13 -2.75
N THR A 143 -2.08 -13.73 -2.68
CA THR A 143 -3.19 -14.61 -3.09
C THR A 143 -3.12 -14.96 -4.57
N SER A 144 -2.70 -14.03 -5.42
CA SER A 144 -2.59 -14.29 -6.85
C SER A 144 -1.46 -15.25 -7.21
N ASP A 145 -0.40 -15.29 -6.41
CA ASP A 145 0.66 -16.29 -6.53
C ASP A 145 0.18 -17.66 -6.08
N PHE A 146 -0.61 -17.75 -4.99
CA PHE A 146 -1.20 -19.03 -4.56
C PHE A 146 -2.22 -19.59 -5.55
N GLU A 147 -3.03 -18.74 -6.16
CA GLU A 147 -3.97 -19.14 -7.21
C GLU A 147 -3.26 -19.74 -8.42
N HIS A 148 -2.10 -19.19 -8.79
CA HIS A 148 -1.32 -19.69 -9.92
C HIS A 148 -0.87 -21.15 -9.73
N TYR A 149 -0.56 -21.55 -8.49
CA TYR A 149 -0.07 -22.89 -8.15
C TYR A 149 -1.14 -23.81 -7.52
N SER A 150 -2.41 -23.37 -7.54
CA SER A 150 -3.55 -23.83 -6.72
C SER A 150 -3.82 -25.33 -6.64
N GLN A 151 -3.37 -26.14 -7.60
CA GLN A 151 -3.62 -27.59 -7.60
C GLN A 151 -2.49 -28.43 -6.96
N SER A 152 -1.46 -27.80 -6.40
CA SER A 152 -0.34 -28.54 -5.79
C SER A 152 -0.41 -28.55 -4.26
N ILE A 153 -0.15 -29.73 -3.67
CA ILE A 153 0.01 -29.93 -2.21
C ILE A 153 0.99 -28.91 -1.58
N ARG A 154 1.94 -28.42 -2.38
CA ARG A 154 2.93 -27.40 -2.01
C ARG A 154 2.29 -26.07 -1.61
N VAL A 155 1.21 -25.65 -2.27
CA VAL A 155 0.51 -24.40 -1.91
C VAL A 155 -0.15 -24.51 -0.54
N ASN A 156 -0.82 -25.63 -0.27
CA ASN A 156 -1.49 -25.83 1.01
C ASN A 156 -0.48 -25.85 2.17
N ILE A 157 0.66 -26.50 1.99
CA ILE A 157 1.75 -26.52 3.00
C ILE A 157 2.28 -25.09 3.20
N PHE A 158 2.60 -24.38 2.12
CA PHE A 158 3.15 -23.03 2.19
C PHE A 158 2.18 -22.03 2.83
N ALA A 159 0.91 -22.06 2.46
CA ALA A 159 -0.13 -21.23 3.07
C ALA A 159 -0.29 -21.53 4.57
N THR A 160 -0.27 -22.81 4.96
CA THR A 160 -0.33 -23.21 6.37
C THR A 160 0.86 -22.67 7.17
N ILE A 161 2.08 -22.76 6.62
CA ILE A 161 3.30 -22.21 7.24
C ILE A 161 3.18 -20.70 7.44
N ILE A 162 2.69 -19.97 6.44
CA ILE A 162 2.50 -18.51 6.55
C ILE A 162 1.47 -18.15 7.62
N ILE A 163 0.36 -18.89 7.71
CA ILE A 163 -0.67 -18.66 8.73
C ILE A 163 -0.10 -18.90 10.13
N VAL A 164 0.60 -20.02 10.33
CA VAL A 164 1.24 -20.34 11.62
C VAL A 164 2.26 -19.27 11.99
N PHE A 165 3.08 -18.84 11.02
CA PHE A 165 4.06 -17.78 11.22
C PHE A 165 3.41 -16.45 11.58
N ALA A 166 2.32 -16.07 10.89
CA ALA A 166 1.57 -14.85 11.18
C ALA A 166 0.96 -14.87 12.59
N LEU A 167 0.42 -16.01 13.02
CA LEU A 167 -0.09 -16.18 14.39
C LEU A 167 1.04 -16.03 15.42
N ILE A 168 2.21 -16.62 15.17
CA ILE A 168 3.38 -16.48 16.05
C ILE A 168 3.77 -15.00 16.16
N CYS A 169 3.94 -14.29 15.04
CA CYS A 169 4.25 -12.86 15.04
C CYS A 169 3.22 -12.03 15.81
N PHE A 170 1.94 -12.35 15.67
CA PHE A 170 0.86 -11.67 16.39
C PHE A 170 0.96 -11.87 17.91
N PHE A 171 1.15 -13.11 18.36
CA PHE A 171 1.26 -13.41 19.80
C PHE A 171 2.55 -12.88 20.43
N THR A 172 3.64 -12.80 19.67
CA THR A 172 4.90 -12.22 20.16
C THR A 172 4.93 -10.70 20.08
N GLN A 173 3.86 -10.07 19.59
CA GLN A 173 3.74 -8.61 19.39
C GLN A 173 4.94 -8.03 18.64
N LEU A 174 5.35 -8.73 17.58
CA LEU A 174 6.51 -8.37 16.77
C LEU A 174 6.18 -7.33 15.70
#